data_AF-A0A2G9TE27-F1
#
_entry.id   AF-A0A2G9TE27-F1
#
_cell.length_a   1.000
_cell.length_b   1.000
_cell.length_c   1.000
_cell.angle_alpha   90.00
_cell.angle_beta   90.00
_cell.angle_gamma   90.00
#
_symmetry.space_group_name_H-M   'P 1'
#
loop_
_entity.id
_entity.type
_entity.pdbx_description
1 polymer ?
#
loop_
_entity_poly.entity_id
_entity_poly.type
_entity_poly.pdbx_seq_one_letter_code
_entity_poly.pdbx_strand_id
1 'polypeptide(L)' 'VDILSDILLNSNLNPRDIEAERSVILREMQEVEQNFQEVVFDHLHTGVFEGNPLSMTILGPVENIK' A
#
# COMPACT_ATOMS: atom_id res chain seq x y z
N VAL A 1 -17.86 17.96 10.31
CA VAL A 1 -17.78 16.52 9.97
C VAL A 1 -17.81 16.33 8.45
N ASP A 2 -18.34 17.30 7.71
CA ASP A 2 -18.63 17.27 6.27
C ASP A 2 -17.46 16.84 5.37
N ILE A 3 -16.24 17.34 5.58
CA ILE A 3 -15.09 17.00 4.72
C ILE A 3 -14.74 15.50 4.79
N LEU A 4 -14.66 14.93 5.99
CA LEU A 4 -14.32 13.51 6.15
C LEU A 4 -15.42 12.61 5.60
N SER A 5 -16.68 12.97 5.81
CA SER A 5 -17.83 12.24 5.26
C SER A 5 -17.82 12.25 3.73
N ASP A 6 -17.51 13.39 3.12
CA ASP A 6 -17.45 13.52 1.65
C ASP A 6 -16.31 12.69 1.05
N ILE A 7 -15.11 12.74 1.66
CA ILE A 7 -13.97 11.92 1.24
C ILE A 7 -14.29 10.43 1.29
N LEU A 8 -14.95 9.97 2.35
CA LEU A 8 -15.25 8.54 2.54
C LEU A 8 -16.40 8.04 1.67
N LEU A 9 -17.43 8.86 1.45
CA LEU A 9 -18.68 8.42 0.81
C LEU A 9 -18.80 8.82 -0.66
N ASN A 10 -18.14 9.91 -1.08
CA ASN A 10 -18.30 10.51 -2.41
C ASN A 10 -16.96 10.68 -3.15
N SER A 11 -15.95 9.84 -2.86
CA SER A 11 -14.67 9.90 -3.56
C SER A 11 -14.82 9.63 -5.06
N ASN A 12 -14.24 10.52 -5.88
CA ASN A 12 -14.21 10.37 -7.32
C ASN A 12 -12.85 9.83 -7.78
N LEU A 13 -12.84 8.62 -8.32
CA LEU A 13 -11.63 7.91 -8.76
C LEU A 13 -11.31 8.23 -10.23
N ASN A 14 -10.83 9.45 -10.49
CA ASN A 14 -10.43 9.86 -11.83
C ASN A 14 -9.17 9.10 -12.29
N PRO A 15 -9.18 8.46 -13.48
CA PRO A 15 -8.03 7.72 -14.00
C PRO A 15 -6.71 8.49 -14.01
N ARG A 16 -6.76 9.81 -14.25
CA ARG A 16 -5.55 10.66 -14.23
C ARG A 16 -4.93 10.74 -12.84
N ASP A 17 -5.76 10.85 -11.81
CA ASP A 17 -5.31 10.98 -10.43
C ASP A 17 -4.81 9.64 -9.90
N ILE A 18 -5.46 8.53 -10.28
CA ILE A 18 -5.00 7.16 -10.00
C ILE A 18 -3.59 6.93 -10.58
N GLU A 19 -3.36 7.34 -11.83
CA GLU A 19 -2.05 7.14 -12.46
C GLU A 19 -0.95 8.00 -11.83
N ALA A 20 -1.29 9.23 -11.43
CA ALA A 20 -0.37 10.07 -10.66
C ALA A 20 -0.01 9.42 -9.31
N GLU A 21 -1.01 8.91 -8.59
CA GLU A 21 -0.83 8.29 -7.28
C GLU A 21 -0.03 6.97 -7.36
N ARG A 22 -0.19 6.19 -8.44
CA ARG A 22 0.61 4.98 -8.70
C ARG A 22 2.11 5.27 -8.62
N SER A 23 2.56 6.38 -9.19
CA SER A 23 3.97 6.80 -9.16
C SER A 23 4.45 7.19 -7.76
N VAL A 24 3.55 7.73 -6.92
CA VAL A 24 3.83 8.08 -5.53
C VAL A 24 3.99 6.82 -4.69
N ILE A 25 3.05 5.87 -4.80
CA ILE A 25 3.08 4.59 -4.09
C ILE A 25 4.36 3.82 -4.40
N LEU A 26 4.78 3.78 -5.68
CA LEU A 26 6.02 3.10 -6.07
C LEU A 26 7.27 3.76 -5.49
N ARG A 27 7.26 5.08 -5.31
CA ARG A 27 8.36 5.79 -4.64
C ARG A 27 8.36 5.50 -3.14
N GLU A 28 7.21 5.53 -2.48
CA GLU A 28 7.08 5.19 -1.06
C GLU A 28 7.56 3.77 -0.77
N MET A 29 7.30 2.82 -1.66
CA MET A 29 7.83 1.46 -1.55
C MET A 29 9.37 1.44 -1.49
N GLN A 30 10.05 2.24 -2.33
CA GLN A 30 11.50 2.35 -2.31
C GLN A 30 12.03 2.97 -1.01
N GLU A 31 11.26 3.87 -0.39
CA GLU A 31 11.60 4.47 0.90
C GLU A 31 11.45 3.44 2.04
N VAL A 32 10.41 2.59 1.99
CA VAL A 32 10.21 1.49 2.95
C VAL A 32 11.31 0.43 2.85
N GLU A 33 11.74 0.08 1.63
CA GLU A 33 12.85 -0.88 1.42
C GLU A 33 14.18 -0.41 2.05
N GLN A 34 14.36 0.90 2.24
CA GLN A 34 15.53 1.45 2.93
C GLN A 34 15.43 1.35 4.46
N ASN A 35 14.23 1.09 5.00
CA ASN A 35 14.01 0.84 6.41
C ASN A 35 14.08 -0.66 6.71
N PHE A 36 15.27 -1.14 7.08
CA PHE A 36 15.50 -2.55 7.37
C PHE A 36 14.62 -3.13 8.48
N GLN A 37 14.15 -2.30 9.42
CA GLN A 37 13.25 -2.79 10.46
C GLN A 37 11.92 -3.24 9.87
N GLU A 38 11.32 -2.44 8.98
CA GLU A 38 10.06 -2.78 8.29
C GLU A 38 10.25 -4.05 7.44
N VAL A 39 11.33 -4.11 6.66
CA VAL A 39 11.64 -5.27 5.81
C VAL A 39 11.74 -6.57 6.63
N VAL A 40 12.41 -6.53 7.79
CA VAL A 40 12.51 -7.70 8.68
C VAL A 40 11.14 -8.14 9.19
N PHE A 41 10.29 -7.19 9.59
CA PHE A 41 8.94 -7.52 10.07
C PHE A 41 8.04 -8.03 8.95
N ASP A 42 8.12 -7.49 7.74
CA ASP A 42 7.37 -7.99 6.58
C ASP A 42 7.72 -9.45 6.28
N HIS A 43 9.01 -9.80 6.27
CA HIS A 43 9.45 -11.18 6.09
C HIS A 43 8.98 -12.09 7.23
N LEU A 44 9.06 -11.62 8.48
CA LEU A 44 8.57 -12.37 9.64
C LEU A 44 7.07 -12.66 9.52
N HIS A 45 6.25 -11.65 9.23
CA HIS A 45 4.80 -11.81 9.10
C HIS A 45 4.44 -12.74 7.94
N THR A 46 5.12 -12.59 6.79
CA THR A 46 4.94 -13.44 5.62
C THR A 46 5.15 -14.91 5.96
N GLY A 47 6.23 -15.24 6.68
CA GLY A 47 6.55 -16.61 7.05
C GLY A 47 5.70 -17.18 8.18
N VAL A 48 5.35 -16.37 9.19
CA VAL A 48 4.56 -16.81 10.35
C VAL A 48 3.09 -17.04 9.99
N PHE A 49 2.55 -16.20 9.12
CA PHE A 49 1.13 -16.23 8.75
C PHE A 49 0.88 -16.84 7.37
N GLU A 50 1.80 -17.64 6.83
CA GLU A 50 1.66 -18.25 5.50
C GLU A 50 0.28 -18.92 5.31
N GLY A 51 -0.40 -18.59 4.21
CA GLY A 51 -1.76 -19.07 3.92
C GLY A 51 -2.88 -18.31 4.62
N ASN A 52 -2.57 -17.32 5.47
CA ASN A 52 -3.51 -16.40 6.09
C ASN A 52 -3.37 -14.99 5.48
N PRO A 53 -4.45 -14.19 5.36
CA PRO A 53 -4.36 -12.81 4.87
C PRO A 53 -3.36 -11.90 5.59
N LEU A 54 -3.01 -12.19 6.85
CA LEU A 54 -1.99 -11.47 7.61
C LEU A 54 -0.56 -11.67 7.09
N SER A 55 -0.32 -12.59 6.16
CA SER A 55 0.98 -12.74 5.51
C SER A 55 1.24 -11.69 4.44
N MET A 56 0.23 -10.90 4.05
CA MET A 56 0.36 -9.88 3.02
C MET A 56 0.97 -8.60 3.61
N THR A 57 1.92 -8.01 2.89
CA THR A 57 2.42 -6.67 3.21
C THR A 57 1.36 -5.63 2.89
N ILE A 58 1.45 -4.44 3.50
CA ILE A 58 0.46 -3.37 3.34
C ILE A 58 0.40 -2.87 1.89
N LEU A 59 1.56 -2.70 1.25
CA LEU A 59 1.65 -2.20 -0.12
C LEU A 59 1.38 -3.27 -1.17
N GLY A 60 1.67 -4.55 -0.85
CA GLY A 60 1.60 -5.64 -1.81
C GLY A 60 2.69 -5.56 -2.89
N PRO A 61 2.63 -6.45 -3.90
CA PRO A 61 3.65 -6.54 -4.94
C PRO A 61 3.49 -5.45 -6.02
N VAL A 62 4.62 -5.01 -6.58
CA VAL A 62 4.67 -3.98 -7.65
C VAL A 62 3.82 -4.35 -8.86
N GLU A 63 3.73 -5.64 -9.18
CA GLU A 63 2.95 -6.16 -10.30
C GLU A 63 1.45 -5.89 -10.12
N ASN A 64 0.95 -5.86 -8.88
CA ASN A 64 -0.44 -5.53 -8.59
C ASN A 64 -0.70 -4.02 -8.58
N ILE A 65 0.35 -3.22 -8.39
CA ILE A 65 0.29 -1.77 -8.44
C ILE A 65 0.37 -1.26 -9.89
N LYS A 66 0.83 -2.08 -10.85
CA LYS A 66 0.97 -1.72 -12.27
C LYS A 66 -0.31 -1.90 -13.09
#